data_AF-A0A1C6I285-F1
#
_entry.id   AF-A0A1C6I285-F1
#
_cell.length_a   1.000
_cell.length_b   1.000
_cell.length_c   1.000
_cell.angle_alpha   90.00
_cell.angle_beta   90.00
_cell.angle_gamma   90.00
#
_symmetry.space_group_name_H-M   'P 1'
#
loop_
_entity.id
_entity.type
_entity.pdbx_description
1 polymer ?
#
loop_
_entity_poly.entity_id
_entity_poly.type
_entity_poly.pdbx_seq_one_letter_code
_entity_poly.pdbx_strand_id
1 'polypeptide(L)'
;MKVGASVVCARRGGCSATFDELNKYFTISNMPIASSQYWNSIHGRAQGEAEMDEEGKQTMRVLARNMVFLMKSIALGKEKFGLPETEERVATHFIR
;
A
#
# COMPACT_ATOMS: atom_id res chain seq x y z
N MET A 1 2.40 -6.30 -13.16
CA MET A 1 1.68 -5.51 -12.14
C MET A 1 1.71 -6.26 -10.81
N LYS A 2 2.05 -5.57 -9.71
CA LYS A 2 2.04 -6.11 -8.33
C LYS A 2 1.27 -5.15 -7.41
N VAL A 3 0.65 -5.67 -6.35
CA VAL A 3 -0.07 -4.83 -5.37
C VAL A 3 0.92 -4.27 -4.34
N GLY A 4 0.83 -2.98 -4.05
CA GLY A 4 1.60 -2.30 -3.01
C GLY A 4 0.75 -1.99 -1.78
N ALA A 5 1.36 -1.99 -0.61
CA ALA A 5 0.76 -1.51 0.63
C ALA A 5 1.87 -1.08 1.59
N SER A 6 1.82 0.15 2.08
CA SER A 6 2.65 0.59 3.20
C SER A 6 1.93 0.30 4.50
N VAL A 7 2.69 -0.02 5.54
CA VAL A 7 2.23 -0.06 6.94
C VAL A 7 3.22 0.77 7.74
N VAL A 8 2.72 1.64 8.60
CA VAL A 8 3.54 2.50 9.45
C VAL A 8 3.22 2.27 10.91
N CYS A 9 4.25 2.31 11.75
CA CYS A 9 4.11 2.18 13.19
C CYS A 9 4.88 3.28 13.91
N ALA A 10 4.26 3.91 14.91
CA ALA A 10 4.92 4.89 15.75
C ALA A 10 4.38 4.86 17.19
N ARG A 11 5.18 5.37 18.12
CA ARG A 11 4.73 5.59 19.51
C ARG A 11 3.79 6.80 19.65
N ARG A 12 3.95 7.81 18.79
CA ARG A 12 3.21 9.09 18.80
C ARG A 12 2.95 9.50 17.34
N GLY A 13 3.09 10.78 17.00
CA GLY A 13 2.89 11.27 15.63
C GLY A 13 3.97 10.84 14.64
N GLY A 14 3.73 11.15 13.36
CA GLY A 14 4.62 10.86 12.23
C GLY A 14 4.07 9.82 11.25
N CYS A 15 3.05 9.05 11.64
CA CYS A 15 2.43 8.03 10.80
C CYS A 15 1.91 8.59 9.48
N SER A 16 1.13 9.67 9.48
CA SER A 16 0.54 10.25 8.26
C SER A 16 1.60 10.67 7.24
N ALA A 17 2.58 11.50 7.64
CA ALA A 17 3.63 11.95 6.73
C ALA A 17 4.49 10.79 6.19
N THR A 18 4.78 9.79 7.04
CA THR A 18 5.53 8.59 6.62
C THR A 18 4.72 7.75 5.64
N PHE A 19 3.42 7.57 5.90
CA PHE A 19 2.51 6.83 5.03
C PHE A 19 2.40 7.49 3.65
N ASP A 20 2.25 8.82 3.62
CA ASP A 20 2.17 9.59 2.38
C ASP A 20 3.46 9.45 1.53
N GLU A 21 4.63 9.58 2.16
CA GLU A 21 5.91 9.41 1.45
C GLU A 21 6.13 7.98 0.95
N LEU A 22 5.84 6.97 1.78
CA LEU A 22 5.99 5.57 1.37
C LEU A 22 5.11 5.22 0.17
N ASN A 23 3.90 5.77 0.10
CA ASN A 23 2.99 5.49 -1.01
C ASN A 23 3.46 6.05 -2.35
N LYS A 24 4.28 7.11 -2.37
CA LYS A 24 4.88 7.63 -3.63
C LYS A 24 5.73 6.58 -4.34
N TYR A 25 6.43 5.72 -3.59
CA TYR A 25 7.25 4.66 -4.21
C TYR A 25 6.41 3.63 -4.95
N PHE A 26 5.23 3.28 -4.43
CA PHE A 26 4.33 2.36 -5.12
C PHE A 26 3.71 2.98 -6.37
N THR A 27 3.31 4.25 -6.31
CA THR A 27 2.72 4.94 -7.48
C THR A 27 3.75 5.11 -8.60
N ILE A 28 4.99 5.50 -8.28
CA ILE A 28 6.07 5.61 -9.26
C ILE A 28 6.46 4.24 -9.84
N SER A 29 6.26 3.16 -9.09
CA SER A 29 6.55 1.78 -9.52
C SER A 29 5.40 1.10 -10.27
N ASN A 30 4.36 1.85 -10.67
CA ASN A 30 3.17 1.31 -11.34
C ASN A 30 2.51 0.16 -10.56
N MET A 31 2.38 0.33 -9.24
CA MET A 31 1.74 -0.62 -8.35
C MET A 31 0.37 -0.09 -7.90
N PRO A 32 -0.74 -0.81 -8.15
CA PRO A 32 -2.01 -0.52 -7.47
C PRO A 32 -1.82 -0.64 -5.95
N ILE A 33 -2.25 0.38 -5.22
CA ILE A 33 -2.13 0.43 -3.77
C ILE A 33 -3.38 -0.18 -3.13
N ALA A 34 -3.20 -1.15 -2.24
CA ALA A 34 -4.27 -1.65 -1.39
C ALA A 34 -4.52 -0.68 -0.23
N SER A 35 -5.76 -0.22 -0.10
CA SER A 35 -6.23 0.57 1.04
C SER A 35 -6.87 -0.31 2.12
N SER A 36 -7.05 0.28 3.30
CA SER A 36 -7.84 -0.29 4.39
C SER A 36 -9.01 0.62 4.75
N GLN A 37 -9.70 0.33 5.85
CA GLN A 37 -10.79 1.14 6.42
C GLN A 37 -10.32 2.49 6.99
N TYR A 38 -9.01 2.65 7.19
CA TYR A 38 -8.33 3.90 7.51
C TYR A 38 -6.91 3.87 6.93
N TRP A 39 -6.10 4.92 7.17
CA TRP A 39 -4.67 4.87 6.84
C TRP A 39 -3.99 3.72 7.57
N ASN A 40 -3.07 3.02 6.90
CA ASN A 40 -2.43 1.79 7.36
C ASN A 40 -1.41 2.04 8.50
N SER A 41 -1.88 2.65 9.58
CA SER A 41 -1.12 3.06 10.75
C SER A 41 -1.50 2.18 11.94
N ILE A 42 -0.51 1.90 12.79
CA ILE A 42 -0.69 1.20 14.06
C ILE A 42 0.26 1.81 15.11
N HIS A 43 -0.09 1.78 16.39
CA HIS A 43 0.71 2.44 17.43
C HIS A 43 1.31 1.47 18.45
N GLY A 44 2.56 1.73 18.84
CA GLY A 44 3.26 0.98 19.89
C GLY A 44 4.66 1.55 20.14
N ARG A 45 5.07 1.63 21.42
CA ARG A 45 6.44 2.00 21.83
C ARG A 45 7.34 0.79 21.91
N ALA A 46 6.89 -0.23 22.63
CA ALA A 46 7.65 -1.45 22.90
C ALA A 46 7.11 -2.62 22.08
N GLN A 47 7.92 -3.67 21.95
CA GLN A 47 7.50 -4.90 21.29
C GLN A 47 6.22 -5.42 21.93
N GLY A 48 5.23 -5.77 21.10
CA GLY A 48 3.93 -6.27 21.55
C GLY A 48 2.92 -5.19 21.88
N GLU A 49 3.29 -3.92 22.07
CA GLU A 49 2.30 -2.89 22.39
C GLU A 49 1.31 -2.60 21.25
N ALA A 50 1.72 -2.84 20.00
CA ALA A 50 0.83 -2.78 18.84
C ALA A 50 -0.33 -3.79 18.92
N GLU A 51 -0.20 -4.85 19.73
CA GLU A 51 -1.31 -5.78 19.97
C GLU A 51 -2.44 -5.17 20.81
N MET A 52 -2.20 -4.04 21.48
CA MET A 52 -3.20 -3.30 22.26
C MET A 52 -3.91 -2.21 21.43
N ASP A 53 -3.40 -1.88 20.25
CA ASP A 53 -4.06 -0.96 19.31
C ASP A 53 -5.14 -1.70 18.51
N GLU A 54 -6.33 -1.84 19.09
CA GLU A 54 -7.41 -2.62 18.49
C GLU A 54 -7.93 -2.03 17.16
N GLU A 55 -7.92 -0.70 17.00
CA GLU A 55 -8.27 -0.04 15.75
C GLU A 55 -7.20 -0.26 14.68
N GLY A 56 -5.92 -0.11 15.05
CA GLY A 56 -4.79 -0.42 14.18
C GLY A 56 -4.80 -1.88 13.74
N LYS A 57 -5.06 -2.83 14.64
CA LYS A 57 -5.20 -4.25 14.30
C LYS A 57 -6.37 -4.52 13.37
N GLN A 58 -7.52 -3.87 13.59
CA GLN A 58 -8.65 -3.98 12.67
C GLN A 58 -8.26 -3.48 11.28
N THR A 59 -7.58 -2.34 11.21
CA THR A 59 -7.03 -1.78 9.97
C THR A 59 -6.06 -2.75 9.30
N MET A 60 -5.18 -3.44 10.03
CA MET A 60 -4.27 -4.44 9.46
C MET A 60 -5.01 -5.66 8.89
N ARG A 61 -6.04 -6.16 9.60
CA ARG A 61 -6.86 -7.29 9.12
C ARG A 61 -7.63 -6.93 7.84
N VAL A 62 -8.19 -5.72 7.76
CA VAL A 62 -8.89 -5.26 6.56
C VAL A 62 -7.92 -5.04 5.41
N LEU A 63 -6.75 -4.45 5.66
CA LEU A 63 -5.70 -4.29 4.66
C LEU A 63 -5.32 -5.64 4.05
N ALA A 64 -5.08 -6.65 4.88
CA ALA A 64 -4.70 -7.99 4.42
C ALA A 64 -5.79 -8.60 3.52
N ARG A 65 -7.07 -8.48 3.90
CA ARG A 65 -8.19 -8.97 3.08
C ARG A 65 -8.27 -8.26 1.74
N ASN A 66 -8.14 -6.94 1.72
CA ASN A 66 -8.19 -6.14 0.50
C ASN A 66 -7.00 -6.44 -0.42
N MET A 67 -5.79 -6.57 0.14
CA MET A 67 -4.60 -6.91 -0.61
C MET A 67 -4.69 -8.31 -1.23
N VAL A 68 -5.17 -9.30 -0.47
CA VAL A 68 -5.41 -10.66 -0.99
C VAL A 68 -6.43 -10.64 -2.12
N PHE A 69 -7.53 -9.89 -1.98
CA PHE A 69 -8.52 -9.76 -3.05
C PHE A 69 -7.90 -9.15 -4.31
N LEU A 70 -7.17 -8.03 -4.19
CA LEU A 70 -6.52 -7.39 -5.34
C LEU A 70 -5.50 -8.30 -6.03
N MET A 71 -4.67 -9.01 -5.26
CA MET A 71 -3.70 -9.96 -5.83
C MET A 71 -4.39 -11.08 -6.63
N LYS A 72 -5.47 -11.64 -6.10
CA LYS A 72 -6.27 -12.66 -6.80
C LYS A 72 -6.94 -12.10 -8.05
N SER A 73 -7.53 -10.91 -7.95
CA SER A 73 -8.18 -10.24 -9.08
C SER A 73 -7.19 -9.92 -10.22
N ILE A 74 -5.96 -9.49 -9.89
CA ILE A 74 -4.89 -9.29 -10.88
C ILE A 74 -4.45 -10.61 -11.52
N ALA A 75 -4.35 -11.69 -10.74
CA ALA A 75 -4.02 -13.01 -11.28
C ALA A 75 -5.08 -13.48 -12.28
N LEU A 76 -6.36 -13.41 -11.91
CA LEU A 76 -7.48 -13.76 -12.79
C LEU A 76 -7.57 -12.85 -14.02
N GLY A 77 -7.37 -11.54 -13.83
CA GLY A 77 -7.33 -10.57 -14.92
C GLY A 77 -6.20 -10.85 -15.89
N LYS A 78 -5.02 -11.21 -15.39
CA LYS A 78 -3.87 -11.60 -16.21
C LYS A 78 -4.16 -12.84 -17.05
N GLU A 79 -4.83 -13.84 -16.49
CA GLU A 79 -5.21 -15.06 -17.23
C GLU A 79 -6.21 -14.76 -18.35
N LYS A 80 -7.18 -13.86 -18.09
CA LYS A 80 -8.26 -13.57 -19.04
C LYS A 80 -7.90 -12.53 -20.09
N PHE A 81 -7.12 -11.51 -19.72
CA PHE A 81 -6.87 -10.32 -20.55
C PHE A 81 -5.39 -10.03 -20.80
N GLY A 82 -4.48 -10.80 -20.17
CA GLY A 82 -3.07 -10.42 -20.10
C GLY A 82 -2.82 -9.29 -19.10
N LEU A 83 -1.55 -8.86 -19.02
CA LEU A 83 -1.21 -7.63 -18.30
C LEU A 83 -1.35 -6.43 -19.25
N PRO A 84 -1.62 -5.22 -18.71
CA PRO A 84 -1.58 -4.01 -19.53
C PRO A 84 -0.23 -3.85 -20.23
N GLU A 85 -0.27 -3.32 -21.45
CA GLU A 85 0.94 -2.97 -22.19
C GLU A 85 1.75 -1.91 -21.44
N THR A 86 3.07 -2.05 -21.49
CA THR A 86 4.00 -1.10 -20.89
C THR A 86 4.49 -0.12 -21.94
N GLU A 87 4.53 1.16 -21.59
CA GLU A 87 5.07 2.21 -22.46
C GLU A 87 6.59 2.36 -22.29
N GLU A 88 7.28 2.74 -23.36
CA GLU A 88 8.69 3.13 -23.29
C GLU A 88 8.87 4.42 -22.48
N ARG A 89 9.90 4.47 -21.64
CA ARG A 89 10.15 5.65 -20.80
C ARG A 89 10.66 6.81 -21.64
N VAL A 90 9.90 7.91 -21.68
CA VAL A 90 10.34 9.20 -22.22
C VAL A 90 10.85 10.10 -21.08
N ALA A 91 12.00 10.75 -21.26
CA ALA A 91 12.56 11.70 -20.30
C ALA A 91 12.66 13.10 -20.92
N THR A 92 12.11 14.11 -20.24
CA THR A 92 12.18 15.52 -20.62
C THR A 92 12.39 16.40 -19.37
N HIS A 93 12.93 17.61 -19.54
CA HIS A 93 13.13 18.56 -18.45
C HIS A 93 11.87 19.38 -18.18
N PHE A 94 10.87 18.75 -17.53
CA PHE A 94 9.54 19.27 -17.20
C PHE A 94 8.64 19.59 -18.40
N ILE A 95 9.12 20.35 -19.39
CA ILE A 95 8.35 20.80 -20.55
C ILE A 95 9.27 20.78 -21.80
N ARG A 96 8.67 20.57 -22.97
CA ARG A 96 9.33 20.63 -24.28
C ARG A 96 8.88 21.86 -25.05
#